data_AF-A0A6A5QSR1-F1
#
_entry.id   AF-A0A6A5QSR1-F1
#
_cell.length_a   1.000
_cell.length_b   1.000
_cell.length_c   1.000
_cell.angle_alpha   90.00
_cell.angle_beta   90.00
_cell.angle_gamma   90.00
#
_symmetry.space_group_name_H-M   'P 1'
#
loop_
_entity.id
_entity.type
_entity.pdbx_description
1 polymer ?
#
loop_
_entity_poly.entity_id
_entity_poly.type
_entity_poly.pdbx_seq_one_letter_code
_entity_poly.pdbx_strand_id
1 'polypeptide(L)'
;MASMEKPACGSEADGAHYDFPLHVAAVFIVFFASIGGCGFPVVAKKVKWMKIPPKIFFFCKHFGTGVLIATAFVHLLPTAFASLNDPCLPELFTDKYPAMPGVIMMGSLFILFVVEMWLNAKTGGHTHGSATGEEFAGGPAPAGIQAAFNNPVRRVDSYDSQKTMLAMRDEKRGWQEATYPVDKFPFPMAKNAKDELDPQSEMPPWFIVFYEQYVRQRDEMLGMLNRAMPALPGYQQQQAPQATTNISYFDDDVEKAVDPMLLKKQSMQITLIEGGILFHSVFVGMTISITADGFIVLLVAIVFHQMFEGLGLGSRIAAVPYPSKSWKPWVLVVAFGMTAPIGQAIGLITRGSYDPNSAFGLILVGVFNAISSGLLIYAALVDLLAEDFLSEEAQHTLKGKDRNMAFFYVLLGAAGMAIVGAFA
;
A
#
# COMPACT_ATOMS: atom_id res chain seq x y z
N MET A 1 -28.68 1.83 -47.79
CA MET A 1 -27.39 1.92 -47.08
C MET A 1 -26.70 0.58 -47.30
N ALA A 2 -25.57 0.57 -48.00
CA ALA A 2 -24.82 -0.67 -48.21
C ALA A 2 -24.47 -1.25 -46.84
N SER A 3 -24.79 -2.52 -46.62
CA SER A 3 -24.26 -3.30 -45.50
C SER A 3 -22.75 -3.35 -45.67
N MET A 4 -22.01 -2.46 -45.01
CA MET A 4 -20.57 -2.62 -44.85
C MET A 4 -20.35 -3.92 -44.10
N GLU A 5 -19.90 -4.94 -44.82
CA GLU A 5 -19.47 -6.21 -44.27
C GLU A 5 -18.36 -5.92 -43.25
N LYS A 6 -18.48 -6.45 -42.02
CA LYS A 6 -17.49 -6.18 -40.97
C LYS A 6 -16.11 -6.67 -41.40
N PRO A 7 -15.02 -5.98 -41.02
CA PRO A 7 -13.68 -6.46 -41.30
C PRO A 7 -13.49 -7.82 -40.62
N ALA A 8 -12.83 -8.75 -41.30
CA ALA A 8 -12.48 -10.04 -40.71
C ALA A 8 -11.42 -9.85 -39.61
N CYS A 9 -11.59 -10.51 -38.47
CA CYS A 9 -10.56 -10.52 -37.42
C CYS A 9 -9.39 -11.41 -37.84
N GLY A 10 -8.18 -10.96 -37.53
CA GLY A 10 -6.94 -11.71 -37.70
C GLY A 10 -5.82 -10.86 -38.28
N SER A 11 -4.57 -11.26 -38.01
CA SER A 11 -3.39 -10.67 -38.64
C SER A 11 -3.24 -11.18 -40.07
N GLU A 12 -2.93 -10.27 -40.99
CA GLU A 12 -2.36 -10.66 -42.27
C GLU A 12 -0.93 -11.18 -42.04
N ALA A 13 -0.45 -12.10 -42.88
CA ALA A 13 0.89 -12.65 -42.75
C ALA A 13 1.93 -11.55 -42.99
N ASP A 14 2.41 -10.92 -41.91
CA ASP A 14 3.44 -9.90 -41.98
C ASP A 14 4.72 -10.50 -42.59
N GLY A 15 5.18 -9.91 -43.69
CA GLY A 15 6.42 -10.29 -44.38
C GLY A 15 7.71 -9.91 -43.63
N ALA A 16 7.59 -9.54 -42.35
CA ALA A 16 8.71 -9.15 -41.51
C ALA A 16 9.60 -10.37 -41.18
N HIS A 17 10.92 -10.17 -41.18
CA HIS A 17 11.88 -11.22 -40.86
C HIS A 17 11.83 -11.54 -39.37
N TYR A 18 11.46 -12.77 -39.03
CA TYR A 18 11.35 -13.22 -37.64
C TYR A 18 12.67 -13.84 -37.13
N ASP A 19 13.34 -13.15 -36.22
CA ASP A 19 14.60 -13.61 -35.63
C ASP A 19 14.39 -14.51 -34.40
N PHE A 20 14.14 -15.80 -34.62
CA PHE A 20 13.90 -16.77 -33.54
C PHE A 20 15.00 -16.78 -32.45
N PRO A 21 16.32 -16.75 -32.75
CA PRO A 21 17.36 -16.72 -31.72
C PRO A 21 17.28 -15.50 -30.81
N LEU A 22 16.88 -14.34 -31.37
CA LEU A 22 16.76 -13.10 -30.63
C LEU A 22 15.55 -13.14 -29.68
N HIS A 23 14.44 -13.74 -30.12
CA HIS A 23 13.27 -13.96 -29.27
C HIS A 23 13.57 -14.93 -28.12
N VAL A 24 14.37 -15.98 -28.38
CA VAL A 24 14.85 -16.88 -27.31
C VAL A 24 15.76 -16.14 -26.33
N ALA A 25 16.68 -15.29 -26.82
CA ALA A 25 17.52 -14.45 -25.96
C ALA A 25 16.69 -13.49 -25.09
N ALA A 26 15.61 -12.92 -25.64
CA ALA A 26 14.71 -12.05 -24.92
C ALA A 26 14.04 -12.71 -23.71
N VAL A 27 13.77 -14.03 -23.75
CA VAL A 27 13.25 -14.78 -22.59
C VAL A 27 14.17 -14.63 -21.38
N PHE A 28 15.48 -14.81 -21.61
CA PHE A 28 16.47 -14.70 -20.54
C PHE A 28 16.68 -13.26 -20.09
N ILE A 29 16.69 -12.31 -21.03
CA ILE A 29 16.86 -10.88 -20.72
C ILE A 29 15.71 -10.39 -19.82
N VAL A 30 14.46 -10.68 -20.19
CA VAL A 30 13.27 -10.30 -19.43
C VAL A 30 13.23 -11.04 -18.08
N PHE A 31 13.62 -12.31 -18.02
CA PHE A 31 13.73 -13.04 -16.76
C PHE A 31 14.69 -12.35 -15.77
N PHE A 32 15.92 -12.05 -16.18
CA PHE A 32 16.89 -11.41 -15.31
C PHE A 32 16.49 -9.98 -14.93
N ALA A 33 15.90 -9.22 -15.84
CA ALA A 33 15.38 -7.88 -15.55
C ALA A 33 14.26 -7.91 -14.50
N SER A 34 13.30 -8.84 -14.64
CA SER A 34 12.19 -9.02 -13.69
C SER A 34 12.68 -9.39 -12.28
N ILE A 35 13.58 -10.38 -12.19
CA ILE A 35 14.15 -10.82 -10.92
C ILE A 35 15.00 -9.71 -10.30
N GLY A 36 15.75 -8.96 -11.11
CA GLY A 36 16.52 -7.81 -10.65
C GLY A 36 15.63 -6.71 -10.07
N GLY A 37 14.59 -6.31 -10.79
CA GLY A 37 13.65 -5.25 -10.36
C GLY A 37 12.90 -5.60 -9.08
N CYS A 38 12.30 -6.80 -9.03
CA CYS A 38 11.52 -7.25 -7.86
C CYS A 38 12.40 -7.72 -6.69
N GLY A 39 13.52 -8.36 -7.00
CA GLY A 39 14.46 -8.85 -5.99
C GLY A 39 15.20 -7.71 -5.28
N PHE A 40 15.51 -6.60 -5.95
CA PHE A 40 16.33 -5.54 -5.37
C PHE A 40 15.79 -5.00 -4.02
N PRO A 41 14.53 -4.55 -3.89
CA PRO A 41 14.00 -4.08 -2.61
C PRO A 41 13.92 -5.17 -1.53
N VAL A 42 13.66 -6.41 -1.93
CA VAL A 42 13.55 -7.56 -1.02
C VAL A 42 14.91 -7.94 -0.44
N VAL A 43 15.93 -8.04 -1.31
CA VAL A 43 17.33 -8.30 -0.93
C VAL A 43 17.84 -7.15 -0.06
N ALA A 44 17.53 -5.90 -0.43
CA ALA A 44 17.92 -4.70 0.32
C ALA A 44 17.48 -4.71 1.78
N LYS A 45 16.28 -5.25 2.07
CA LYS A 45 15.79 -5.35 3.44
C LYS A 45 16.29 -6.60 4.18
N LYS A 46 16.43 -7.74 3.49
CA LYS A 46 16.76 -9.04 4.12
C LYS A 46 18.25 -9.28 4.33
N VAL A 47 19.11 -8.75 3.46
CA VAL A 47 20.55 -9.06 3.48
C VAL A 47 21.31 -8.04 4.31
N LYS A 48 21.65 -8.40 5.55
CA LYS A 48 22.33 -7.53 6.53
C LYS A 48 23.69 -6.98 6.08
N TRP A 49 24.34 -7.59 5.09
CA TRP A 49 25.61 -7.10 4.53
C TRP A 49 25.41 -5.89 3.59
N MET A 50 24.23 -5.74 3.00
CA MET A 50 23.90 -4.65 2.10
C MET A 50 23.22 -3.51 2.89
N LYS A 51 24.03 -2.63 3.49
CA LYS A 51 23.54 -1.46 4.24
C LYS A 51 23.02 -0.38 3.29
N ILE A 52 21.83 -0.57 2.73
CA ILE A 52 21.21 0.42 1.85
C ILE A 52 20.64 1.58 2.69
N PRO A 53 20.93 2.84 2.33
CA PRO A 53 20.41 3.99 3.04
C PRO A 53 18.87 4.03 2.97
N PRO A 54 18.17 4.42 4.07
CA PRO A 54 16.70 4.49 4.12
C PRO A 54 16.07 5.34 3.01
N LYS A 55 16.82 6.33 2.48
CA LYS A 55 16.39 7.18 1.37
C LYS A 55 16.12 6.41 0.08
N ILE A 56 16.86 5.32 -0.19
CA ILE A 56 16.65 4.49 -1.37
C ILE A 56 15.37 3.68 -1.22
N PHE A 57 15.12 3.11 -0.03
CA PHE A 57 13.86 2.40 0.23
C PHE A 57 12.65 3.33 0.14
N PHE A 58 12.78 4.54 0.68
CA PHE A 58 11.78 5.61 0.54
C PHE A 58 11.49 5.95 -0.93
N PHE A 59 12.54 6.12 -1.73
CA PHE A 59 12.40 6.33 -3.17
C PHE A 59 11.69 5.15 -3.85
N CYS A 60 12.18 3.92 -3.70
CA CYS A 60 11.63 2.73 -4.34
C CYS A 60 10.15 2.51 -3.97
N LYS A 61 9.78 2.74 -2.70
CA LYS A 61 8.40 2.60 -2.21
C LYS A 61 7.45 3.54 -2.95
N HIS A 62 7.77 4.84 -2.98
CA HIS A 62 6.89 5.86 -3.55
C HIS A 62 6.94 5.88 -5.08
N PHE A 63 8.12 5.72 -5.68
CA PHE A 63 8.28 5.52 -7.11
C PHE A 63 7.45 4.32 -7.58
N GLY A 64 7.53 3.20 -6.86
CA GLY A 64 6.76 1.99 -7.12
C GLY A 64 5.24 2.19 -7.11
N THR A 65 4.71 2.97 -6.17
CA THR A 65 3.27 3.33 -6.16
C THR A 65 2.88 4.04 -7.46
N GLY A 66 3.69 5.02 -7.88
CA GLY A 66 3.46 5.75 -9.12
C GLY A 66 3.46 4.85 -10.36
N VAL A 67 4.42 3.93 -10.43
CA VAL A 67 4.51 2.94 -11.50
C VAL A 67 3.24 2.10 -11.58
N LEU A 68 2.77 1.51 -10.46
CA LEU A 68 1.58 0.67 -10.46
C LEU A 68 0.30 1.43 -10.86
N ILE A 69 0.17 2.70 -10.45
CA ILE A 69 -0.93 3.56 -10.89
C ILE A 69 -0.88 3.75 -12.42
N ALA A 70 0.30 4.08 -12.96
CA ALA A 70 0.48 4.28 -14.39
C ALA A 70 0.31 2.99 -15.20
N THR A 71 0.79 1.84 -14.72
CA THR A 71 0.49 0.52 -15.32
C THR A 71 -1.01 0.37 -15.52
N ALA A 72 -1.80 0.58 -14.46
CA ALA A 72 -3.23 0.33 -14.51
C ALA A 72 -3.95 1.31 -15.48
N PHE A 73 -3.66 2.61 -15.39
CA PHE A 73 -4.36 3.63 -16.18
C PHE A 73 -3.85 3.83 -17.61
N VAL A 74 -2.54 3.71 -17.83
CA VAL A 74 -1.89 4.05 -19.10
C VAL A 74 -1.63 2.81 -19.96
N HIS A 75 -1.48 1.64 -19.34
CA HIS A 75 -1.13 0.42 -20.07
C HIS A 75 -2.29 -0.59 -20.09
N LEU A 76 -2.81 -1.01 -18.94
CA LEU A 76 -3.84 -2.05 -18.88
C LEU A 76 -5.19 -1.60 -19.40
N LEU A 77 -5.67 -0.47 -18.88
CA LEU A 77 -6.96 0.05 -19.25
C LEU A 77 -7.04 0.37 -20.75
N PRO A 78 -6.09 1.12 -21.35
CA PRO A 78 -6.16 1.43 -22.77
C PRO A 78 -6.02 0.19 -23.65
N THR A 79 -5.18 -0.78 -23.27
CA THR A 79 -5.08 -2.06 -23.99
C THR A 79 -6.40 -2.84 -23.96
N ALA A 80 -7.10 -2.82 -22.83
CA ALA A 80 -8.42 -3.44 -22.72
C ALA A 80 -9.45 -2.76 -23.64
N PHE A 81 -9.44 -1.43 -23.71
CA PHE A 81 -10.29 -0.67 -24.63
C PHE A 81 -9.94 -0.91 -26.09
N ALA A 82 -8.65 -0.91 -26.44
CA ALA A 82 -8.20 -1.16 -27.80
C ALA A 82 -8.59 -2.56 -28.29
N SER A 83 -8.46 -3.57 -27.42
CA SER A 83 -8.76 -4.97 -27.80
C SER A 83 -10.26 -5.24 -27.92
N LEU A 84 -11.08 -4.74 -26.98
CA LEU A 84 -12.53 -5.02 -27.00
C LEU A 84 -13.31 -4.13 -27.96
N ASN A 85 -12.81 -2.94 -28.30
CA ASN A 85 -13.48 -2.05 -29.24
C ASN A 85 -12.97 -2.21 -30.68
N ASP A 86 -12.30 -3.32 -31.00
CA ASP A 86 -11.88 -3.62 -32.37
C ASP A 86 -13.11 -3.76 -33.30
N PRO A 87 -13.14 -3.09 -34.46
CA PRO A 87 -14.28 -3.11 -35.38
C PRO A 87 -14.65 -4.50 -35.92
N CYS A 88 -13.74 -5.47 -35.83
CA CYS A 88 -13.99 -6.84 -36.24
C CYS A 88 -14.88 -7.62 -35.23
N LEU A 89 -15.03 -7.13 -34.00
CA LEU A 89 -15.80 -7.77 -32.93
C LEU A 89 -17.32 -7.54 -33.04
N PRO A 90 -18.15 -8.30 -32.30
CA PRO A 90 -19.60 -8.12 -32.29
C PRO A 90 -20.00 -6.69 -31.91
N GLU A 91 -21.09 -6.18 -32.52
CA GLU A 91 -21.60 -4.81 -32.29
C GLU A 91 -21.86 -4.48 -30.82
N LEU A 92 -22.02 -5.50 -29.96
CA LEU A 92 -22.17 -5.33 -28.53
C LEU A 92 -20.98 -4.56 -27.93
N PHE A 93 -19.77 -4.92 -28.33
CA PHE A 93 -18.54 -4.32 -27.82
C PHE A 93 -18.19 -3.00 -28.51
N THR A 94 -18.52 -2.84 -29.80
CA THR A 94 -18.14 -1.66 -30.57
C THR A 94 -19.19 -0.54 -30.52
N ASP A 95 -20.39 -0.80 -31.04
CA ASP A 95 -21.37 0.25 -31.35
C ASP A 95 -22.44 0.40 -30.26
N LYS A 96 -22.86 -0.71 -29.67
CA LYS A 96 -23.94 -0.74 -28.67
C LYS A 96 -23.43 -0.37 -27.28
N TYR A 97 -22.22 -0.80 -26.92
CA TYR A 97 -21.65 -0.54 -25.59
C TYR A 97 -20.11 -0.54 -25.56
N PRO A 98 -19.45 0.50 -26.13
CA PRO A 98 -17.99 0.65 -26.14
C PRO A 98 -17.35 0.81 -24.75
N ALA A 99 -18.18 1.04 -23.72
CA ALA A 99 -17.76 1.13 -22.33
C ALA A 99 -17.67 -0.22 -21.62
N MET A 100 -17.85 -1.35 -22.33
CA MET A 100 -17.79 -2.69 -21.72
C MET A 100 -16.50 -2.98 -20.93
N PRO A 101 -15.29 -2.62 -21.43
CA PRO A 101 -14.05 -2.79 -20.65
C PRO A 101 -14.13 -2.09 -19.30
N GLY A 102 -14.71 -0.89 -19.26
CA GLY A 102 -14.92 -0.13 -18.02
C GLY A 102 -15.88 -0.82 -17.05
N VAL A 103 -16.92 -1.50 -17.53
CA VAL A 103 -17.83 -2.29 -16.68
C VAL A 103 -17.13 -3.50 -16.09
N ILE A 104 -16.33 -4.22 -16.89
CA ILE A 104 -15.56 -5.37 -16.40
C ILE A 104 -14.56 -4.92 -15.33
N MET A 105 -13.83 -3.83 -15.60
CA MET A 105 -12.91 -3.19 -14.66
C MET A 105 -13.63 -2.81 -13.36
N MET A 106 -14.74 -2.08 -13.44
CA MET A 106 -15.53 -1.68 -12.27
C MET A 106 -16.04 -2.89 -11.48
N GLY A 107 -16.51 -3.94 -12.16
CA GLY A 107 -16.94 -5.18 -11.54
C GLY A 107 -15.82 -5.86 -10.75
N SER A 108 -14.61 -5.96 -11.32
CA SER A 108 -13.45 -6.54 -10.64
C SER A 108 -13.01 -5.72 -9.41
N LEU A 109 -13.09 -4.39 -9.48
CA LEU A 109 -12.82 -3.49 -8.36
C LEU A 109 -13.81 -3.71 -7.22
N PHE A 110 -15.11 -3.76 -7.50
CA PHE A 110 -16.13 -4.04 -6.48
C PHE A 110 -15.99 -5.42 -5.87
N ILE A 111 -15.66 -6.43 -6.68
CA ILE A 111 -15.40 -7.79 -6.17
C ILE A 111 -14.22 -7.76 -5.20
N LEU A 112 -13.12 -7.09 -5.54
CA LEU A 112 -11.97 -6.97 -4.63
C LEU A 112 -12.37 -6.23 -3.35
N PHE A 113 -13.11 -5.12 -3.45
CA PHE A 113 -13.62 -4.40 -2.29
C PHE A 113 -14.50 -5.28 -1.38
N VAL A 114 -15.39 -6.09 -1.96
CA VAL A 114 -16.23 -7.03 -1.20
C VAL A 114 -15.38 -8.11 -0.53
N VAL A 115 -14.37 -8.63 -1.23
CA VAL A 115 -13.41 -9.58 -0.64
C VAL A 115 -12.69 -8.92 0.53
N GLU A 116 -12.16 -7.71 0.36
CA GLU A 116 -11.47 -7.00 1.44
C GLU A 116 -12.39 -6.69 2.63
N MET A 117 -13.61 -6.24 2.37
CA MET A 117 -14.63 -6.02 3.42
C MET A 117 -14.92 -7.31 4.18
N TRP A 118 -15.08 -8.43 3.48
CA TRP A 118 -15.29 -9.75 4.10
C TRP A 118 -14.09 -10.19 4.94
N LEU A 119 -12.88 -9.93 4.48
CA LEU A 119 -11.66 -10.21 5.23
C LEU A 119 -11.54 -9.35 6.48
N ASN A 120 -11.79 -8.05 6.35
CA ASN A 120 -11.78 -7.10 7.45
C ASN A 120 -12.79 -7.46 8.54
N ALA A 121 -13.99 -7.90 8.15
CA ALA A 121 -15.01 -8.38 9.08
C ALA A 121 -14.55 -9.64 9.84
N LYS A 122 -13.81 -10.54 9.18
CA LYS A 122 -13.34 -11.79 9.78
C LYS A 122 -12.07 -11.63 10.63
N THR A 123 -11.24 -10.63 10.34
CA THR A 123 -10.00 -10.35 11.07
C THR A 123 -10.17 -9.35 12.22
N GLY A 124 -11.40 -8.96 12.56
CA GLY A 124 -11.70 -8.22 13.80
C GLY A 124 -11.13 -6.81 13.86
N GLY A 125 -11.42 -5.97 12.87
CA GLY A 125 -11.08 -4.54 12.94
C GLY A 125 -11.93 -3.80 13.99
N HIS A 126 -11.27 -3.06 14.89
CA HIS A 126 -11.95 -2.08 15.76
C HIS A 126 -12.10 -0.78 14.98
N THR A 127 -13.25 -0.57 14.35
CA THR A 127 -13.59 0.72 13.73
C THR A 127 -14.35 1.60 14.71
N HIS A 128 -13.82 2.79 14.97
CA HIS A 128 -14.54 3.87 15.62
C HIS A 128 -15.27 4.66 14.53
N GLY A 129 -16.58 4.43 14.39
CA GLY A 129 -17.45 5.16 13.46
C GLY A 129 -18.59 4.29 12.99
N SER A 130 -19.82 4.60 13.45
CA SER A 130 -20.99 3.87 13.02
C SER A 130 -21.38 4.24 11.59
N ALA A 131 -21.15 3.34 10.62
CA ALA A 131 -21.55 3.52 9.22
C ALA A 131 -23.08 3.50 9.01
N THR A 132 -23.86 3.19 10.06
CA THR A 132 -25.33 3.16 10.00
C THR A 132 -25.96 4.56 10.13
N GLY A 133 -25.15 5.59 10.38
CA GLY A 133 -25.65 6.97 10.55
C GLY A 133 -26.46 7.17 11.84
N GLU A 134 -26.45 6.20 12.77
CA GLU A 134 -27.12 6.34 14.07
C GLU A 134 -26.56 7.48 14.93
N GLU A 135 -25.35 7.96 14.63
CA GLU A 135 -24.75 9.15 15.25
C GLU A 135 -25.50 10.46 14.88
N PHE A 136 -26.21 10.49 13.74
CA PHE A 136 -27.04 11.63 13.34
C PHE A 136 -28.43 11.64 13.97
N ALA A 137 -28.86 10.52 14.59
CA ALA A 137 -30.21 10.38 15.15
C ALA A 137 -30.35 10.89 16.59
N GLY A 138 -29.27 11.42 17.21
CA GLY A 138 -29.31 11.97 18.58
C GLY A 138 -29.74 10.96 19.65
N GLY A 139 -29.70 9.66 19.34
CA GLY A 139 -30.04 8.58 20.26
C GLY A 139 -28.88 8.26 21.22
N PRO A 140 -29.14 7.61 22.37
CA PRO A 140 -28.08 7.18 23.27
C PRO A 140 -27.13 6.23 22.54
N ALA A 141 -25.83 6.42 22.71
CA ALA A 141 -24.78 5.61 22.10
C ALA A 141 -25.09 4.10 22.20
N PRO A 142 -24.86 3.32 21.13
CA PRO A 142 -25.19 1.89 21.12
C PRO A 142 -24.35 1.13 22.17
N ALA A 143 -24.91 0.03 22.67
CA ALA A 143 -24.43 -0.79 23.79
C ALA A 143 -23.10 -1.55 23.55
N GLY A 144 -22.18 -1.00 22.76
CA GLY A 144 -20.83 -1.52 22.56
C GLY A 144 -19.87 -1.22 23.73
N ILE A 145 -20.13 -0.16 24.50
CA ILE A 145 -19.27 0.23 25.64
C ILE A 145 -19.51 -0.69 26.85
N GLN A 146 -20.75 -1.16 27.06
CA GLN A 146 -21.06 -2.11 28.14
C GLN A 146 -20.46 -3.51 27.89
N ALA A 147 -20.37 -3.96 26.64
CA ALA A 147 -19.80 -5.28 26.31
C ALA A 147 -18.27 -5.33 26.44
N ALA A 148 -17.58 -4.18 26.26
CA ALA A 148 -16.14 -4.06 26.47
C ALA A 148 -15.74 -4.20 27.96
N PHE A 149 -16.65 -3.91 28.89
CA PHE A 149 -16.41 -4.08 30.33
C PHE A 149 -16.48 -5.55 30.79
N ASN A 150 -17.16 -6.42 30.04
CA ASN A 150 -17.43 -7.80 30.45
C ASN A 150 -16.48 -8.83 29.81
N ASN A 151 -15.56 -8.41 28.94
CA ASN A 151 -14.58 -9.30 28.34
C ASN A 151 -13.20 -9.03 28.97
N PRO A 152 -12.54 -10.01 29.62
CA PRO A 152 -11.21 -9.80 30.19
C PRO A 152 -10.19 -9.63 29.05
N VAL A 153 -9.96 -8.38 28.64
CA VAL A 153 -8.92 -8.04 27.68
C VAL A 153 -7.57 -8.40 28.30
N ARG A 154 -6.84 -9.33 27.65
CA ARG A 154 -5.42 -9.57 27.86
C ARG A 154 -4.68 -8.30 27.43
N ARG A 155 -4.50 -7.37 28.37
CA ARG A 155 -3.80 -6.10 28.16
C ARG A 155 -2.34 -6.42 27.84
N VAL A 156 -1.94 -6.20 26.59
CA VAL A 156 -0.53 -6.20 26.22
C VAL A 156 0.04 -4.87 26.71
N ASP A 157 0.97 -4.93 27.66
CA ASP A 157 1.56 -3.75 28.28
C ASP A 157 2.26 -2.89 27.22
N SER A 158 1.76 -1.68 26.99
CA SER A 158 2.52 -0.67 26.25
C SER A 158 3.62 -0.15 27.19
N TYR A 159 4.86 -0.47 26.83
CA TYR A 159 6.09 -0.11 27.57
C TYR A 159 6.17 1.38 27.94
N ASP A 160 5.49 2.24 27.18
CA ASP A 160 5.52 3.69 27.36
C ASP A 160 4.70 4.16 28.57
N SER A 161 3.58 3.49 28.87
CA SER A 161 2.74 3.84 30.04
C SER A 161 3.40 3.48 31.38
N GLN A 162 4.23 2.43 31.38
CA GLN A 162 4.92 1.96 32.58
C GLN A 162 6.08 2.90 32.96
N LYS A 163 6.72 3.55 31.98
CA LYS A 163 7.82 4.50 32.21
C LYS A 163 7.33 5.81 32.82
N THR A 164 6.18 6.31 32.39
CA THR A 164 5.54 7.52 32.97
C THR A 164 5.03 7.26 34.40
N MET A 165 4.52 6.06 34.66
CA MET A 165 4.02 5.67 35.99
C MET A 165 5.14 5.35 36.99
N LEU A 166 6.29 4.86 36.53
CA LEU A 166 7.47 4.63 37.37
C LEU A 166 8.21 5.93 37.70
N ALA A 167 8.19 6.93 36.80
CA ALA A 167 8.81 8.24 37.04
C ALA A 167 8.13 9.07 38.14
N MET A 168 6.89 8.75 38.52
CA MET A 168 6.17 9.44 39.59
C MET A 168 6.18 8.71 40.95
N ARG A 169 6.79 7.53 41.05
CA ARG A 169 6.71 6.72 42.28
C ARG A 169 7.79 7.04 43.32
N ASP A 170 8.94 7.57 42.90
CA ASP A 170 10.02 7.96 43.79
C ASP A 170 10.30 9.46 43.70
N GLU A 171 9.52 10.25 44.42
CA GLU A 171 10.07 11.31 45.26
C GLU A 171 8.96 11.86 46.16
N LYS A 172 9.14 11.72 47.49
CA LYS A 172 8.52 12.61 48.46
C LYS A 172 9.09 14.02 48.23
N ARG A 173 8.59 14.74 47.23
CA ARG A 173 8.79 16.17 47.09
C ARG A 173 7.42 16.83 47.09
N GLY A 174 7.17 17.65 48.11
CA GLY A 174 5.98 18.47 48.18
C GLY A 174 5.88 19.33 46.91
N TRP A 175 4.64 19.61 46.52
CA TRP A 175 4.30 20.51 45.42
C TRP A 175 5.17 21.77 45.47
N GLN A 176 6.04 21.96 44.47
CA GLN A 176 6.70 23.24 44.23
C GLN A 176 5.96 23.93 43.09
N GLU A 177 5.29 25.04 43.40
CA GLU A 177 4.78 25.99 42.42
C GLU A 177 5.97 26.64 41.70
N ALA A 178 6.32 26.10 40.53
CA ALA A 178 7.33 26.69 39.66
C ALA A 178 6.72 27.86 38.87
N THR A 179 6.51 28.99 39.54
CA THR A 179 6.28 30.26 38.86
C THR A 179 7.65 30.81 38.44
N TYR A 180 7.95 30.83 37.15
CA TYR A 180 9.21 31.37 36.65
C TYR A 180 9.25 32.90 36.85
N PRO A 181 10.29 33.47 37.50
CA PRO A 181 10.47 34.91 37.49
C PRO A 181 10.87 35.37 36.08
N VAL A 182 10.11 36.31 35.53
CA VAL A 182 10.23 36.84 34.15
C VAL A 182 11.54 37.62 33.94
N ASP A 183 12.31 37.84 34.99
CA ASP A 183 13.41 38.79 35.07
C ASP A 183 14.74 38.28 34.46
N LYS A 184 14.78 37.03 33.95
CA LYS A 184 16.03 36.38 33.46
C LYS A 184 15.91 35.71 32.09
N PHE A 185 15.22 36.33 31.13
CA PHE A 185 15.27 35.89 29.73
C PHE A 185 16.46 36.53 28.96
N PRO A 186 17.29 35.76 28.24
CA PRO A 186 18.54 36.25 27.65
C PRO A 186 18.35 36.74 26.21
N PHE A 187 17.39 37.62 25.96
CA PHE A 187 17.25 38.31 24.67
C PHE A 187 17.22 39.82 24.87
N PRO A 188 17.98 40.61 24.09
CA PRO A 188 18.03 42.06 24.25
C PRO A 188 16.72 42.69 23.78
N MET A 189 15.88 43.15 24.73
CA MET A 189 14.73 43.99 24.45
C MET A 189 15.22 45.36 23.94
N ALA A 190 14.84 45.72 22.71
CA ALA A 190 15.11 47.02 22.13
C ALA A 190 14.42 48.12 22.97
N LYS A 191 15.20 49.12 23.42
CA LYS A 191 14.66 50.33 24.05
C LYS A 191 13.86 51.11 23.01
N ASN A 192 12.56 51.28 23.27
CA ASN A 192 11.56 52.06 22.54
C ASN A 192 10.71 51.25 21.54
N ALA A 193 9.78 50.48 22.07
CA ALA A 193 8.50 50.22 21.42
C ALA A 193 7.42 50.29 22.49
N LYS A 194 6.73 51.44 22.56
CA LYS A 194 5.45 51.56 23.23
C LYS A 194 4.46 50.86 22.30
N ASP A 195 4.05 49.65 22.63
CA ASP A 195 2.79 49.05 22.20
C ASP A 195 2.50 47.87 23.13
N GLU A 196 1.38 47.97 23.86
CA GLU A 196 0.79 46.93 24.70
C GLU A 196 0.61 45.63 23.90
N LEU A 197 1.21 44.53 24.38
CA LEU A 197 0.82 43.18 24.02
C LEU A 197 0.17 42.54 25.25
N ASP A 198 -1.13 42.79 25.41
CA ASP A 198 -1.97 42.01 26.30
C ASP A 198 -2.01 40.54 25.82
N PRO A 199 -1.70 39.56 26.69
CA PRO A 199 -1.92 38.16 26.36
C PRO A 199 -3.42 37.85 26.47
N GLN A 200 -4.18 38.07 25.40
CA GLN A 200 -5.54 37.56 25.27
C GLN A 200 -5.55 36.09 24.85
N SER A 201 -5.73 35.20 25.83
CA SER A 201 -6.51 33.97 25.61
C SER A 201 -7.05 33.48 26.96
N GLU A 202 -8.12 34.12 27.44
CA GLU A 202 -8.92 33.55 28.51
C GLU A 202 -9.71 32.37 27.95
N MET A 203 -9.44 31.15 28.45
CA MET A 203 -10.31 30.01 28.16
C MET A 203 -11.72 30.36 28.64
N PRO A 204 -12.77 30.15 27.83
CA PRO A 204 -14.13 30.49 28.22
C PRO A 204 -14.52 29.86 29.57
N PRO A 205 -15.26 30.56 30.46
CA PRO A 205 -15.63 30.02 31.77
C PRO A 205 -16.33 28.66 31.73
N TRP A 206 -17.13 28.39 30.69
CA TRP A 206 -17.78 27.09 30.50
C TRP A 206 -16.78 25.96 30.22
N PHE A 207 -15.66 26.26 29.54
CA PHE A 207 -14.60 25.30 29.26
C PHE A 207 -13.79 25.00 30.52
N ILE A 208 -13.53 25.99 31.37
CA ILE A 208 -12.86 25.80 32.67
C ILE A 208 -13.69 24.87 33.55
N VAL A 209 -14.99 25.14 33.70
CA VAL A 209 -15.90 24.30 34.51
C VAL A 209 -16.03 22.90 33.93
N PHE A 210 -16.13 22.77 32.60
CA PHE A 210 -16.16 21.46 31.92
C PHE A 210 -14.86 20.68 32.13
N TYR A 211 -13.70 21.34 32.03
CA TYR A 211 -12.39 20.70 32.18
C TYR A 211 -12.15 20.29 33.63
N GLU A 212 -12.55 21.11 34.61
CA GLU A 212 -12.52 20.75 36.03
C GLU A 212 -13.41 19.54 36.32
N GLN A 213 -14.63 19.49 35.75
CA GLN A 213 -15.54 18.35 35.88
C GLN A 213 -14.91 17.08 35.29
N TYR A 214 -14.30 17.18 34.11
CA TYR A 214 -13.63 16.07 33.43
C TYR A 214 -12.46 15.52 34.24
N VAL A 215 -11.59 16.39 34.75
CA VAL A 215 -10.43 16.00 35.56
C VAL A 215 -10.89 15.34 36.86
N ARG A 216 -11.91 15.88 37.53
CA ARG A 216 -12.47 15.32 38.76
C ARG A 216 -13.07 13.93 38.54
N GLN A 217 -13.80 13.74 37.44
CA GLN A 217 -14.39 12.45 37.07
C GLN A 217 -13.31 11.41 36.73
N ARG A 218 -12.20 11.85 36.10
CA ARG A 218 -11.04 11.01 35.83
C ARG A 218 -10.33 10.58 37.11
N ASP A 219 -10.12 11.50 38.05
CA ASP A 219 -9.45 11.21 39.32
C ASP A 219 -10.30 10.32 40.23
N GLU A 220 -11.63 10.48 40.21
CA GLU A 220 -12.55 9.56 40.88
C GLU A 220 -12.47 8.16 40.26
N MET A 221 -12.46 8.03 38.93
CA MET A 221 -12.33 6.75 38.24
C MET A 221 -10.99 6.07 38.57
N LEU A 222 -9.88 6.82 38.55
CA LEU A 222 -8.55 6.34 38.93
C LEU A 222 -8.49 5.95 40.41
N GLY A 223 -9.16 6.69 41.29
CA GLY A 223 -9.28 6.38 42.70
C GLY A 223 -10.08 5.11 42.98
N MET A 224 -11.16 4.87 42.23
CA MET A 224 -11.92 3.62 42.27
C MET A 224 -11.08 2.45 41.75
N LEU A 225 -10.34 2.65 40.65
CA LEU A 225 -9.46 1.63 40.08
C LEU A 225 -8.34 1.23 41.04
N ASN A 226 -7.69 2.21 41.68
CA ASN A 226 -6.63 1.99 42.67
C ASN A 226 -7.14 1.33 43.94
N ARG A 227 -8.41 1.55 44.32
CA ARG A 227 -9.05 0.84 45.44
C ARG A 227 -9.49 -0.58 45.08
N ALA A 228 -9.84 -0.85 43.82
CA ALA A 228 -10.23 -2.17 43.33
C ALA A 228 -9.02 -3.08 43.03
N MET A 229 -7.86 -2.49 42.74
CA MET A 229 -6.63 -3.21 42.37
C MET A 229 -6.10 -4.21 43.42
N PRO A 230 -6.16 -3.94 44.75
CA PRO A 230 -5.73 -4.89 45.78
C PRO A 230 -6.71 -6.04 46.05
N ALA A 231 -7.92 -6.02 45.49
CA ALA A 231 -8.96 -7.00 45.78
C ALA A 231 -8.99 -8.18 44.78
N LEU A 232 -8.11 -8.20 43.79
CA LEU A 232 -8.02 -9.27 42.80
C LEU A 232 -7.15 -10.43 43.32
N PRO A 233 -7.67 -11.67 43.40
CA PRO A 233 -6.86 -12.84 43.77
C PRO A 233 -5.80 -13.08 42.68
N GLY A 234 -4.51 -12.94 43.03
CA GLY A 234 -3.38 -13.23 42.13
C GLY A 234 -2.40 -12.07 41.85
N TYR A 235 -2.58 -10.90 42.46
CA TYR A 235 -1.66 -9.77 42.25
C TYR A 235 -0.37 -9.89 43.09
N GLN A 236 0.63 -10.62 42.60
CA GLN A 236 2.00 -10.58 43.14
C GLN A 236 2.82 -9.47 42.46
N GLN A 237 3.31 -8.49 43.25
CA GLN A 237 4.27 -7.50 42.77
C GLN A 237 5.65 -8.16 42.58
N GLN A 238 5.99 -8.52 41.35
CA GLN A 238 7.37 -8.86 40.99
C GLN A 238 8.16 -7.55 40.79
N GLN A 239 9.11 -7.26 41.68
CA GLN A 239 10.08 -6.17 41.49
C GLN A 239 11.04 -6.53 40.35
N ALA A 240 11.06 -5.72 39.29
CA ALA A 240 12.01 -5.86 38.19
C ALA A 240 13.38 -5.25 38.55
N PRO A 241 14.53 -5.85 38.18
CA PRO A 241 15.85 -5.30 38.44
C PRO A 241 16.11 -4.07 37.55
N GLN A 242 16.77 -3.05 38.12
CA GLN A 242 17.23 -1.87 37.39
C GLN A 242 18.40 -2.22 36.47
N ALA A 243 18.22 -2.10 35.16
CA ALA A 243 19.29 -2.12 34.17
C ALA A 243 19.25 -0.83 33.34
N THR A 244 20.28 -0.01 33.50
CA THR A 244 20.58 1.18 32.70
C THR A 244 21.12 0.75 31.35
N THR A 245 20.31 0.85 30.29
CA THR A 245 20.78 0.71 28.90
C THR A 245 20.26 1.87 28.05
N ASN A 246 21.21 2.60 27.45
CA ASN A 246 20.96 3.62 26.43
C ASN A 246 20.35 2.95 25.19
N ILE A 247 19.08 3.23 24.90
CA ILE A 247 18.37 2.65 23.75
C ILE A 247 18.54 3.60 22.56
N SER A 248 19.32 3.16 21.57
CA SER A 248 19.39 3.78 20.23
C SER A 248 18.22 3.31 19.36
N TYR A 249 17.61 4.24 18.65
CA TYR A 249 16.41 4.16 17.79
C TYR A 249 16.41 3.11 16.65
N PHE A 250 17.40 2.22 16.57
CA PHE A 250 17.57 1.28 15.44
C PHE A 250 17.56 -0.20 15.83
N ASP A 251 17.21 -0.56 17.07
CA ASP A 251 17.28 -1.96 17.55
C ASP A 251 15.95 -2.49 18.13
N ASP A 252 14.81 -2.02 17.62
CA ASP A 252 13.50 -2.66 17.86
C ASP A 252 13.19 -3.72 16.78
N ASP A 253 14.12 -4.66 16.62
CA ASP A 253 13.88 -5.98 16.00
C ASP A 253 13.65 -7.04 17.10
N VAL A 254 13.11 -6.66 18.27
CA VAL A 254 12.46 -7.61 19.18
C VAL A 254 11.10 -7.93 18.58
N GLU A 255 11.14 -8.86 17.61
CA GLU A 255 10.10 -9.82 17.22
C GLU A 255 8.76 -9.61 17.94
N LYS A 256 8.05 -8.51 17.63
CA LYS A 256 6.62 -8.44 17.92
C LYS A 256 6.05 -9.61 17.16
N ALA A 257 5.49 -10.57 17.88
CA ALA A 257 4.68 -11.61 17.30
C ALA A 257 3.58 -10.91 16.51
N VAL A 258 3.82 -10.69 15.21
CA VAL A 258 2.85 -10.05 14.33
C VAL A 258 1.65 -10.96 14.39
N ASP A 259 0.49 -10.40 14.73
CA ASP A 259 -0.74 -11.18 14.87
C ASP A 259 -0.87 -12.06 13.60
N PRO A 260 -0.89 -13.40 13.74
CA PRO A 260 -0.90 -14.29 12.58
C PRO A 260 -2.07 -13.98 11.65
N MET A 261 -3.14 -13.39 12.19
CA MET A 261 -4.29 -12.94 11.44
C MET A 261 -4.02 -11.69 10.60
N LEU A 262 -3.22 -10.74 11.10
CA LEU A 262 -2.82 -9.53 10.37
C LEU A 262 -1.80 -9.84 9.27
N LEU A 263 -0.83 -10.73 9.53
CA LEU A 263 0.07 -11.25 8.49
C LEU A 263 -0.71 -11.97 7.39
N LYS A 264 -1.73 -12.75 7.76
CA LYS A 264 -2.57 -13.47 6.78
C LYS A 264 -3.38 -12.50 5.93
N LYS A 265 -3.89 -11.41 6.51
CA LYS A 265 -4.57 -10.33 5.78
C LYS A 265 -3.62 -9.67 4.77
N GLN A 266 -2.50 -9.11 5.23
CA GLN A 266 -1.54 -8.42 4.37
C GLN A 266 -0.97 -9.34 3.28
N SER A 267 -0.68 -10.59 3.63
CA SER A 267 -0.19 -11.58 2.66
C SER A 267 -1.22 -11.91 1.59
N MET A 268 -2.52 -11.98 1.93
CA MET A 268 -3.55 -12.32 0.96
C MET A 268 -3.92 -11.14 0.05
N GLN A 269 -3.92 -9.93 0.61
CA GLN A 269 -4.05 -8.70 -0.16
C GLN A 269 -2.93 -8.59 -1.18
N ILE A 270 -1.68 -8.83 -0.77
CA ILE A 270 -0.53 -8.85 -1.69
C ILE A 270 -0.68 -9.94 -2.74
N THR A 271 -1.10 -11.16 -2.37
CA THR A 271 -1.34 -12.23 -3.36
C THR A 271 -2.45 -11.87 -4.35
N LEU A 272 -3.48 -11.12 -3.93
CA LEU A 272 -4.53 -10.61 -4.83
C LEU A 272 -4.00 -9.58 -5.82
N ILE A 273 -3.21 -8.61 -5.32
CA ILE A 273 -2.58 -7.56 -6.14
C ILE A 273 -1.57 -8.17 -7.10
N GLU A 274 -0.74 -9.08 -6.61
CA GLU A 274 0.23 -9.84 -7.38
C GLU A 274 -0.46 -10.68 -8.46
N GLY A 275 -1.59 -11.32 -8.14
CA GLY A 275 -2.40 -12.05 -9.13
C GLY A 275 -2.81 -11.19 -10.33
N GLY A 276 -3.26 -9.95 -10.09
CA GLY A 276 -3.62 -9.00 -11.15
C GLY A 276 -2.44 -8.64 -12.06
N ILE A 277 -1.26 -8.42 -11.48
CA ILE A 277 0.00 -8.12 -12.20
C ILE A 277 0.51 -9.36 -12.94
N LEU A 278 0.45 -10.55 -12.32
CA LEU A 278 0.92 -11.81 -12.92
C LEU A 278 0.14 -12.13 -14.20
N PHE A 279 -1.20 -12.06 -14.18
CA PHE A 279 -1.99 -12.35 -15.39
C PHE A 279 -1.63 -11.42 -16.54
N HIS A 280 -1.44 -10.14 -16.24
CA HIS A 280 -0.99 -9.17 -17.23
C HIS A 280 0.39 -9.53 -17.80
N SER A 281 1.37 -9.86 -16.95
CA SER A 281 2.72 -10.21 -17.38
C SER A 281 2.78 -11.44 -18.31
N VAL A 282 1.82 -12.37 -18.23
CA VAL A 282 1.73 -13.50 -19.19
C VAL A 282 1.41 -12.99 -20.59
N PHE A 283 0.44 -12.10 -20.73
CA PHE A 283 0.05 -11.54 -22.03
C PHE A 283 1.16 -10.67 -22.62
N VAL A 284 1.80 -9.85 -21.79
CA VAL A 284 2.99 -9.07 -22.20
C VAL A 284 4.07 -10.00 -22.77
N GLY A 285 4.36 -11.12 -22.07
CA GLY A 285 5.32 -12.11 -22.55
C GLY A 285 4.92 -12.73 -23.90
N MET A 286 3.65 -13.09 -24.06
CA MET A 286 3.16 -13.63 -25.34
C MET A 286 3.28 -12.61 -26.48
N THR A 287 2.92 -11.34 -26.25
CA THR A 287 3.03 -10.28 -27.26
C THR A 287 4.46 -10.14 -27.77
N ILE A 288 5.46 -10.04 -26.87
CA ILE A 288 6.88 -9.94 -27.27
C ILE A 288 7.32 -11.12 -28.14
N SER A 289 6.81 -12.33 -27.86
CA SER A 289 7.22 -13.52 -28.60
C SER A 289 6.63 -13.63 -30.01
N ILE A 290 5.49 -12.96 -30.26
CA ILE A 290 4.75 -13.02 -31.52
C ILE A 290 5.08 -11.81 -32.41
N THR A 291 5.46 -10.67 -31.82
CA THR A 291 5.80 -9.44 -32.55
C THR A 291 7.11 -9.57 -33.32
N ALA A 292 7.04 -9.47 -34.66
CA ALA A 292 8.22 -9.44 -35.53
C ALA A 292 8.72 -8.02 -35.82
N ASP A 293 7.80 -7.10 -36.16
CA ASP A 293 8.16 -5.72 -36.50
C ASP A 293 8.42 -4.88 -35.24
N GLY A 294 9.42 -4.00 -35.29
CA GLY A 294 9.79 -3.15 -34.15
C GLY A 294 10.27 -3.91 -32.89
N PHE A 295 10.57 -5.21 -33.00
CA PHE A 295 10.87 -6.10 -31.87
C PHE A 295 11.91 -5.54 -30.89
N ILE A 296 13.01 -4.94 -31.39
CA ILE A 296 14.08 -4.41 -30.52
C ILE A 296 13.58 -3.25 -29.65
N VAL A 297 12.74 -2.37 -30.22
CA VAL A 297 12.18 -1.23 -29.48
C VAL A 297 11.22 -1.74 -28.40
N LEU A 298 10.34 -2.67 -28.77
CA LEU A 298 9.42 -3.33 -27.83
C LEU A 298 10.19 -4.07 -26.72
N LEU A 299 11.24 -4.81 -27.05
CA LEU A 299 12.05 -5.53 -26.07
C LEU A 299 12.70 -4.58 -25.06
N VAL A 300 13.30 -3.48 -25.54
CA VAL A 300 13.90 -2.48 -24.65
C VAL A 300 12.83 -1.85 -23.75
N ALA A 301 11.68 -1.48 -24.32
CA ALA A 301 10.58 -0.90 -23.56
C ALA A 301 10.08 -1.88 -22.48
N ILE A 302 9.85 -3.15 -22.82
CA ILE A 302 9.39 -4.15 -21.84
C ILE A 302 10.44 -4.46 -20.77
N VAL A 303 11.74 -4.45 -21.10
CA VAL A 303 12.78 -4.62 -20.06
C VAL A 303 12.67 -3.52 -18.99
N PHE A 304 12.48 -2.26 -19.40
CA PHE A 304 12.27 -1.16 -18.46
C PHE A 304 10.92 -1.24 -17.75
N HIS A 305 9.86 -1.60 -18.47
CA HIS A 305 8.49 -1.78 -17.95
C HIS A 305 8.51 -2.80 -16.80
N GLN A 306 9.04 -3.99 -17.08
CA GLN A 306 9.08 -5.11 -16.16
C GLN A 306 9.99 -4.84 -14.95
N MET A 307 11.07 -4.08 -15.16
CA MET A 307 11.94 -3.63 -14.05
C MET A 307 11.21 -2.63 -13.14
N PHE A 308 10.47 -1.67 -13.70
CA PHE A 308 9.71 -0.69 -12.93
C PHE A 308 8.55 -1.33 -12.17
N GLU A 309 7.77 -2.19 -12.82
CA GLU A 309 6.71 -2.96 -12.16
C GLU A 309 7.27 -3.86 -11.07
N GLY A 310 8.38 -4.54 -11.36
CA GLY A 310 9.11 -5.35 -10.39
C GLY A 310 9.55 -4.53 -9.18
N LEU A 311 10.09 -3.32 -9.39
CA LEU A 311 10.49 -2.44 -8.28
C LEU A 311 9.29 -2.07 -7.40
N GLY A 312 8.14 -1.77 -8.03
CA GLY A 312 6.89 -1.49 -7.34
C GLY A 312 6.43 -2.66 -6.47
N LEU A 313 6.27 -3.84 -7.06
CA LEU A 313 5.87 -5.05 -6.34
C LEU A 313 6.90 -5.45 -5.26
N GLY A 314 8.18 -5.43 -5.59
CA GLY A 314 9.28 -5.79 -4.70
C GLY A 314 9.33 -4.91 -3.45
N SER A 315 9.05 -3.61 -3.59
CA SER A 315 8.95 -2.68 -2.45
C SER A 315 7.82 -3.04 -1.49
N ARG A 316 6.71 -3.61 -2.01
CA ARG A 316 5.55 -4.05 -1.22
C ARG A 316 5.79 -5.39 -0.54
N ILE A 317 6.43 -6.34 -1.25
CA ILE A 317 6.89 -7.58 -0.65
C ILE A 317 7.90 -7.29 0.48
N ALA A 318 8.81 -6.33 0.26
CA ALA A 318 9.76 -5.91 1.28
C ALA A 318 9.07 -5.22 2.46
N ALA A 319 7.99 -4.47 2.27
CA ALA A 319 7.30 -3.79 3.37
C ALA A 319 6.72 -4.77 4.41
N VAL A 320 6.29 -5.96 3.99
CA VAL A 320 5.73 -6.98 4.90
C VAL A 320 6.76 -7.49 5.91
N PRO A 321 6.42 -7.56 7.21
CA PRO A 321 7.31 -8.11 8.25
C PRO A 321 7.31 -9.64 8.22
N TYR A 322 7.85 -10.24 7.15
CA TYR A 322 8.02 -11.70 7.09
C TYR A 322 9.05 -12.17 8.13
N PRO A 323 8.82 -13.33 8.80
CA PRO A 323 9.79 -13.93 9.70
C PRO A 323 11.17 -14.07 9.04
N SER A 324 12.24 -13.92 9.83
CA SER A 324 13.63 -13.88 9.33
C SER A 324 13.98 -15.04 8.40
N LYS A 325 13.49 -16.26 8.69
CA LYS A 325 13.68 -17.49 7.89
C LYS A 325 12.58 -17.81 6.86
N SER A 326 11.63 -16.90 6.61
CA SER A 326 10.54 -17.17 5.65
C SER A 326 11.04 -17.21 4.21
N TRP A 327 10.71 -18.30 3.49
CA TRP A 327 10.97 -18.48 2.06
C TRP A 327 9.95 -17.77 1.16
N LYS A 328 8.79 -17.39 1.71
CA LYS A 328 7.68 -16.74 0.99
C LYS A 328 8.09 -15.55 0.11
N PRO A 329 8.82 -14.52 0.59
CA PRO A 329 9.17 -13.37 -0.26
C PRO A 329 10.01 -13.76 -1.47
N TRP A 330 10.88 -14.77 -1.36
CA TRP A 330 11.69 -15.25 -2.48
C TRP A 330 10.85 -16.00 -3.51
N VAL A 331 9.83 -16.73 -3.08
CA VAL A 331 8.88 -17.38 -3.98
C VAL A 331 8.10 -16.35 -4.78
N LEU A 332 7.63 -15.27 -4.14
CA LEU A 332 6.89 -14.20 -4.83
C LEU A 332 7.77 -13.49 -5.87
N VAL A 333 9.02 -13.19 -5.53
CA VAL A 333 9.99 -12.63 -6.49
C VAL A 333 10.21 -13.56 -7.69
N VAL A 334 10.39 -14.86 -7.44
CA VAL A 334 10.59 -15.84 -8.52
C VAL A 334 9.31 -16.05 -9.32
N ALA A 335 8.15 -16.08 -8.68
CA ALA A 335 6.85 -16.18 -9.34
C ALA A 335 6.64 -15.02 -10.31
N PHE A 336 6.81 -13.78 -9.84
CA PHE A 336 6.79 -12.60 -10.71
C PHE A 336 7.81 -12.69 -11.85
N GLY A 337 9.06 -13.06 -11.54
CA GLY A 337 10.12 -13.12 -12.54
C GLY A 337 9.96 -14.17 -13.62
N MET A 338 9.30 -15.30 -13.32
CA MET A 338 9.05 -16.37 -14.27
C MET A 338 7.82 -16.15 -15.15
N THR A 339 6.85 -15.33 -14.72
CA THR A 339 5.57 -15.21 -15.41
C THR A 339 5.68 -14.67 -16.84
N ALA A 340 6.46 -13.61 -17.07
CA ALA A 340 6.70 -13.09 -18.42
C ALA A 340 7.46 -14.09 -19.31
N PRO A 341 8.55 -14.73 -18.85
CA PRO A 341 9.20 -15.84 -19.57
C PRO A 341 8.27 -17.01 -19.91
N ILE A 342 7.36 -17.37 -19.00
CA ILE A 342 6.33 -18.39 -19.27
C ILE A 342 5.41 -17.91 -20.39
N GLY A 343 4.96 -16.65 -20.36
CA GLY A 343 4.21 -16.03 -21.45
C GLY A 343 4.97 -16.08 -22.79
N GLN A 344 6.24 -15.69 -22.80
CA GLN A 344 7.08 -15.75 -24.00
C GLN A 344 7.25 -17.18 -24.51
N ALA A 345 7.44 -18.16 -23.62
CA ALA A 345 7.53 -19.56 -24.01
C ALA A 345 6.23 -20.06 -24.64
N ILE A 346 5.07 -19.70 -24.06
CA ILE A 346 3.76 -20.01 -24.62
C ILE A 346 3.63 -19.40 -26.00
N GLY A 347 3.89 -18.10 -26.16
CA GLY A 347 3.72 -17.43 -27.45
C GLY A 347 4.73 -17.90 -28.50
N LEU A 348 5.96 -18.29 -28.13
CA LEU A 348 6.92 -18.95 -29.03
C LEU A 348 6.38 -20.29 -29.55
N ILE A 349 5.74 -21.08 -28.69
CA ILE A 349 5.15 -22.39 -29.06
C ILE A 349 3.91 -22.18 -29.93
N THR A 350 3.06 -21.22 -29.58
CA THR A 350 1.76 -21.01 -30.22
C THR A 350 1.80 -20.05 -31.41
N ARG A 351 2.96 -19.44 -31.73
CA ARG A 351 3.10 -18.43 -32.81
C ARG A 351 2.53 -18.84 -34.18
N GLY A 352 2.49 -20.14 -34.48
CA GLY A 352 1.97 -20.67 -35.75
C GLY A 352 0.48 -21.03 -35.72
N SER A 353 -0.13 -21.05 -34.54
CA SER A 353 -1.50 -21.54 -34.30
C SER A 353 -2.41 -20.55 -33.58
N TYR A 354 -1.84 -19.55 -32.91
CA TYR A 354 -2.56 -18.52 -32.18
C TYR A 354 -2.25 -17.16 -32.78
N ASP A 355 -3.32 -16.47 -33.16
CA ASP A 355 -3.28 -15.11 -33.67
C ASP A 355 -3.89 -14.16 -32.61
N PRO A 356 -3.10 -13.25 -32.01
CA PRO A 356 -3.59 -12.28 -31.04
C PRO A 356 -4.72 -11.39 -31.57
N ASN A 357 -4.74 -11.16 -32.89
CA ASN A 357 -5.75 -10.32 -33.56
C ASN A 357 -7.01 -11.11 -33.97
N SER A 358 -7.08 -12.41 -33.64
CA SER A 358 -8.30 -13.19 -33.79
C SER A 358 -9.40 -12.67 -32.85
N ALA A 359 -10.67 -12.86 -33.21
CA ALA A 359 -11.81 -12.42 -32.39
C ALA A 359 -11.72 -12.96 -30.95
N PHE A 360 -11.34 -14.23 -30.80
CA PHE A 360 -11.15 -14.85 -29.49
C PHE A 360 -9.94 -14.27 -28.75
N GLY A 361 -8.82 -14.01 -29.45
CA GLY A 361 -7.63 -13.38 -28.87
C GLY A 361 -7.93 -11.99 -28.30
N LEU A 362 -8.57 -11.14 -29.11
CA LEU A 362 -8.96 -9.78 -28.74
C LEU A 362 -9.91 -9.74 -27.53
N ILE A 363 -10.94 -10.60 -27.52
CA ILE A 363 -11.85 -10.71 -26.37
C ILE A 363 -11.09 -11.16 -25.12
N LEU A 364 -10.24 -12.17 -25.24
CA LEU A 364 -9.52 -12.75 -24.11
C LEU A 364 -8.53 -11.74 -23.51
N VAL A 365 -7.66 -11.14 -24.33
CA VAL A 365 -6.72 -10.09 -23.91
C VAL A 365 -7.45 -8.91 -23.29
N GLY A 366 -8.53 -8.46 -23.92
CA GLY A 366 -9.28 -7.30 -23.47
C GLY A 366 -10.02 -7.51 -22.15
N VAL A 367 -10.66 -8.67 -21.95
CA VAL A 367 -11.33 -9.01 -20.69
C VAL A 367 -10.33 -9.15 -19.56
N PHE A 368 -9.23 -9.89 -19.76
CA PHE A 368 -8.23 -10.10 -18.71
C PHE A 368 -7.51 -8.80 -18.34
N ASN A 369 -7.15 -7.95 -19.31
CA ASN A 369 -6.57 -6.64 -19.01
C ASN A 369 -7.55 -5.70 -18.32
N ALA A 370 -8.85 -5.75 -18.63
CA ALA A 370 -9.87 -4.98 -17.90
C ALA A 370 -9.98 -5.42 -16.43
N ILE A 371 -9.98 -6.75 -16.18
CA ILE A 371 -9.98 -7.30 -14.82
C ILE A 371 -8.71 -6.89 -14.08
N SER A 372 -7.53 -7.14 -14.66
CA SER A 372 -6.24 -6.76 -14.07
C SER A 372 -6.14 -5.27 -13.78
N SER A 373 -6.64 -4.42 -14.68
CA SER A 373 -6.71 -2.97 -14.48
C SER A 373 -7.57 -2.60 -13.28
N GLY A 374 -8.75 -3.22 -13.10
CA GLY A 374 -9.63 -2.87 -11.98
C GLY A 374 -9.06 -3.32 -10.62
N LEU A 375 -8.43 -4.49 -10.57
CA LEU A 375 -7.71 -4.97 -9.39
C LEU A 375 -6.54 -4.03 -9.04
N LEU A 376 -5.75 -3.61 -10.03
CA LEU A 376 -4.59 -2.75 -9.82
C LEU A 376 -4.95 -1.31 -9.51
N ILE A 377 -6.02 -0.75 -10.08
CA ILE A 377 -6.50 0.59 -9.72
C ILE A 377 -6.91 0.62 -8.25
N TYR A 378 -7.67 -0.38 -7.80
CA TYR A 378 -8.05 -0.48 -6.39
C TYR A 378 -6.82 -0.56 -5.49
N ALA A 379 -5.93 -1.51 -5.78
CA ALA A 379 -4.71 -1.71 -5.04
C ALA A 379 -3.86 -0.43 -4.96
N ALA A 380 -3.61 0.19 -6.10
CA ALA A 380 -2.69 1.31 -6.18
C ALA A 380 -3.27 2.59 -5.54
N LEU A 381 -4.58 2.85 -5.69
CA LEU A 381 -5.20 4.05 -5.13
C LEU A 381 -5.63 3.87 -3.67
N VAL A 382 -6.28 2.76 -3.33
CA VAL A 382 -6.85 2.52 -2.00
C VAL A 382 -5.80 1.92 -1.07
N ASP A 383 -5.13 0.85 -1.49
CA ASP A 383 -4.24 0.12 -0.57
C ASP A 383 -2.85 0.74 -0.44
N LEU A 384 -2.38 1.42 -1.50
CA LEU A 384 -1.04 1.99 -1.53
C LEU A 384 -1.06 3.51 -1.36
N LEU A 385 -1.74 4.25 -2.24
CA LEU A 385 -1.68 5.71 -2.22
C LEU A 385 -2.38 6.31 -1.01
N ALA A 386 -3.60 5.86 -0.69
CA ALA A 386 -4.31 6.35 0.48
C ALA A 386 -3.60 5.93 1.78
N GLU A 387 -3.14 4.69 1.91
CA GLU A 387 -2.39 4.25 3.09
C GLU A 387 -1.05 5.01 3.24
N ASP A 388 -0.30 5.22 2.15
CA ASP A 388 1.02 5.88 2.21
C ASP A 388 0.96 7.39 2.51
N PHE A 389 -0.18 8.07 2.27
CA PHE A 389 -0.29 9.53 2.41
C PHE A 389 -1.43 10.03 3.31
N LEU A 390 -2.52 9.28 3.43
CA LEU A 390 -3.73 9.66 4.17
C LEU A 390 -3.91 8.89 5.48
N SER A 391 -3.12 7.84 5.74
CA SER A 391 -3.12 7.11 7.02
C SER A 391 -2.62 8.00 8.17
N GLU A 392 -3.15 7.77 9.39
CA GLU A 392 -2.79 8.54 10.59
C GLU A 392 -1.29 8.43 10.90
N GLU A 393 -0.68 7.26 10.66
CA GLU A 393 0.75 7.05 10.80
C GLU A 393 1.57 7.90 9.82
N ALA A 394 1.09 8.03 8.57
CA ALA A 394 1.73 8.84 7.54
C ALA A 394 1.67 10.34 7.87
N GLN A 395 0.56 10.81 8.42
CA GLN A 395 0.41 12.21 8.85
C GLN A 395 1.37 12.58 9.99
N HIS A 396 1.65 11.65 10.91
CA HIS A 396 2.57 11.89 12.01
C HIS A 396 4.05 11.79 11.60
N THR A 397 4.37 10.96 10.60
CA THR A 397 5.75 10.66 10.18
C THR A 397 6.26 11.49 9.00
N LEU A 398 5.43 11.77 7.98
CA LEU A 398 5.81 12.56 6.80
C LEU A 398 5.52 14.06 6.99
N LYS A 399 6.47 14.80 7.58
CA LYS A 399 6.36 16.26 7.70
C LYS A 399 6.74 16.98 6.40
N GLY A 400 5.87 17.87 5.93
CA GLY A 400 6.10 18.92 4.93
C GLY A 400 7.01 18.57 3.74
N LYS A 401 8.32 18.76 3.91
CA LYS A 401 9.33 18.53 2.86
C LYS A 401 9.40 17.07 2.41
N ASP A 402 9.35 16.12 3.33
CA ASP A 402 9.42 14.69 3.00
C ASP A 402 8.14 14.23 2.31
N ARG A 403 6.98 14.79 2.68
CA ARG A 403 5.70 14.54 2.00
C ARG A 403 5.74 15.00 0.55
N ASN A 404 6.24 16.21 0.30
CA ASN A 404 6.36 16.74 -1.06
C ASN A 404 7.37 15.92 -1.89
N MET A 405 8.45 15.45 -1.28
CA MET A 405 9.43 14.59 -1.92
C MET A 405 8.86 13.20 -2.24
N ALA A 406 8.09 12.59 -1.32
CA ALA A 406 7.36 11.35 -1.57
C ALA A 406 6.39 11.50 -2.75
N PHE A 407 5.60 12.57 -2.76
CA PHE A 407 4.65 12.83 -3.83
C PHE A 407 5.35 13.04 -5.18
N PHE A 408 6.48 13.77 -5.18
CA PHE A 408 7.32 13.91 -6.36
C PHE A 408 7.82 12.56 -6.89
N TYR A 409 8.25 11.63 -6.01
CA TYR A 409 8.65 10.29 -6.45
C TYR A 409 7.50 9.47 -7.02
N VAL A 410 6.28 9.59 -6.47
CA VAL A 410 5.07 8.98 -7.07
C VAL A 410 4.86 9.51 -8.48
N LEU A 411 4.89 10.83 -8.67
CA LEU A 411 4.73 11.42 -10.01
C LEU A 411 5.85 11.00 -10.97
N LEU A 412 7.09 10.92 -10.49
CA LEU A 412 8.22 10.46 -11.28
C LEU A 412 8.05 9.00 -11.73
N GLY A 413 7.58 8.13 -10.84
CA GLY A 413 7.27 6.73 -11.17
C GLY A 413 6.15 6.62 -12.20
N ALA A 414 5.07 7.38 -12.02
CA ALA A 414 3.96 7.40 -12.97
C ALA A 414 4.39 7.92 -14.35
N ALA A 415 5.17 9.01 -14.39
CA ALA A 415 5.70 9.57 -15.63
C ALA A 415 6.67 8.61 -16.33
N GLY A 416 7.58 7.99 -15.58
CA GLY A 416 8.53 7.01 -16.12
C GLY A 416 7.81 5.82 -16.75
N MET A 417 6.82 5.28 -16.04
CA MET A 417 6.02 4.16 -16.54
C MET A 417 5.14 4.54 -17.74
N ALA A 418 4.55 5.74 -17.75
CA ALA A 418 3.76 6.22 -18.88
C ALA A 418 4.60 6.42 -20.15
N ILE A 419 5.83 6.92 -20.01
CA ILE A 419 6.77 7.06 -21.15
C ILE A 419 7.13 5.69 -21.67
N VAL A 420 7.52 4.75 -20.79
CA VAL A 420 7.87 3.39 -21.20
C VAL A 420 6.68 2.69 -21.86
N GLY A 421 5.49 2.80 -21.27
CA GLY A 421 4.23 2.26 -21.81
C GLY A 421 3.77 2.89 -23.12
N ALA A 422 4.35 4.01 -23.55
CA ALA A 422 4.09 4.56 -24.90
C ALA A 422 4.88 3.82 -25.99
N PHE A 423 5.95 3.12 -25.62
CA PHE A 423 6.81 2.36 -26.53
C PHE A 423 6.69 0.83 -26.33
N ALA A 424 5.96 0.40 -25.29
CA ALA A 424 5.68 -0.98 -24.93
C ALA A 424 4.21 -1.29 -25.21
#